data_AF-A0A2T1D229-F1
#
_entry.id   AF-A0A2T1D229-F1
#
_cell.length_a   1.000
_cell.length_b   1.000
_cell.length_c   1.000
_cell.angle_alpha   90.00
_cell.angle_beta   90.00
_cell.angle_gamma   90.00
#
_symmetry.space_group_name_H-M   'P 1'
#
loop_
_entity.id
_entity.type
_entity.pdbx_description
1 polymer ?
#
loop_
_entity_poly.entity_id
_entity_poly.type
_entity_poly.pdbx_seq_one_letter_code
_entity_poly.pdbx_strand_id
1 'polypeptide(L)' 'MPQPTLTASQAGIKKAEDALTDKTWSRQDLASFVVVEGEKPEGIDIQTVHKFFNLKNVKPKYFVAICKALGLDWKDIR' A
#
# COMPACT_ATOMS: atom_id res chain seq x y z
N MET A 1 15.25 16.08 -9.93
CA MET A 1 15.64 15.02 -8.99
C MET A 1 14.69 13.84 -9.20
N PRO A 2 15.17 12.59 -9.26
CA PRO A 2 14.25 11.45 -9.33
C PRO A 2 13.33 11.50 -8.11
N GLN A 3 12.02 11.35 -8.33
CA GLN A 3 11.07 11.26 -7.22
C GLN A 3 11.46 10.02 -6.40
N PRO A 4 11.68 10.14 -5.09
CA PRO A 4 12.01 8.98 -4.27
C PRO A 4 10.84 7.99 -4.37
N THR A 5 11.10 6.73 -4.70
CA THR A 5 10.13 5.65 -4.65
C THR A 5 10.41 4.77 -3.45
N LEU A 6 9.36 4.19 -2.88
CA LEU A 6 9.46 3.21 -1.81
C LEU A 6 9.16 1.82 -2.36
N THR A 7 9.87 0.84 -1.83
CA THR A 7 9.68 -0.58 -2.11
C THR A 7 9.51 -1.27 -0.78
N ALA A 8 8.55 -2.19 -0.71
CA ALA A 8 8.35 -2.97 0.50
C ALA A 8 9.44 -4.04 0.60
N SER A 9 9.80 -4.40 1.83
CA SER A 9 10.57 -5.60 2.10
C SER A 9 9.67 -6.82 2.02
N GLN A 10 10.26 -8.00 1.79
CA GLN A 10 9.51 -9.25 1.72
C GLN A 10 8.77 -9.57 3.05
N ALA A 11 9.39 -9.22 4.18
CA ALA A 11 8.74 -9.30 5.50
C ALA A 11 7.58 -8.30 5.62
N GLY A 12 7.74 -7.09 5.10
CA GLY A 12 6.68 -6.08 5.03
C GLY A 12 5.48 -6.53 4.19
N ILE A 13 5.71 -7.17 3.04
CA ILE A 13 4.63 -7.74 2.22
C ILE A 13 3.89 -8.83 2.95
N LYS A 14 4.59 -9.71 3.66
CA LYS A 14 3.92 -10.74 4.47
C LYS A 14 2.99 -10.11 5.52
N LYS A 15 3.46 -9.10 6.26
CA LYS A 15 2.61 -8.35 7.20
C LYS A 15 1.40 -7.69 6.52
N ALA A 16 1.58 -7.17 5.31
CA ALA A 16 0.48 -6.58 4.54
C ALA A 16 -0.54 -7.62 4.07
N GLU A 17 -0.10 -8.83 3.70
CA GLU A 17 -0.99 -9.95 3.36
C GLU A 17 -1.72 -10.50 4.59
N ASP A 18 -1.04 -10.59 5.73
CA ASP A 18 -1.66 -10.94 7.01
C ASP A 18 -2.73 -9.92 7.38
N ALA A 19 -2.44 -8.62 7.28
CA ALA A 19 -3.40 -7.54 7.55
C ALA A 19 -4.60 -7.53 6.58
N LEU A 20 -4.41 -7.89 5.31
CA LEU A 20 -5.52 -8.10 4.38
C LEU A 20 -6.42 -9.25 4.82
N THR A 21 -5.80 -10.35 5.27
CA THR A 21 -6.50 -11.55 5.74
C THR A 21 -7.29 -11.25 7.02
N ASP A 22 -6.69 -10.58 8.00
CA ASP A 22 -7.36 -10.14 9.24
C ASP A 22 -8.56 -9.24 8.97
N LYS A 23 -8.47 -8.40 7.94
CA LYS A 23 -9.56 -7.50 7.51
C LYS A 23 -10.56 -8.16 6.57
N THR A 24 -10.34 -9.41 6.15
CA THR A 24 -11.10 -10.09 5.08
C THR A 24 -11.19 -9.26 3.80
N TRP A 25 -10.13 -8.50 3.47
CA TRP A 25 -10.08 -7.62 2.31
C TRP A 25 -9.31 -8.26 1.17
N SER A 26 -9.84 -8.09 -0.05
CA SER A 26 -9.10 -8.37 -1.27
C SER A 26 -8.17 -7.19 -1.60
N ARG A 27 -7.21 -7.41 -2.50
CA ARG A 27 -6.38 -6.31 -3.04
C ARG A 27 -7.23 -5.23 -3.73
N GLN A 28 -8.36 -5.61 -4.31
CA GLN A 28 -9.32 -4.69 -4.93
C GLN A 28 -10.11 -3.87 -3.89
N ASP A 29 -10.49 -4.49 -2.78
CA ASP A 29 -11.10 -3.79 -1.64
C ASP A 29 -10.10 -2.78 -1.07
N LEU A 30 -8.84 -3.20 -0.88
CA LEU A 30 -7.78 -2.29 -0.45
C LEU A 30 -7.63 -1.10 -1.39
N ALA A 31 -7.56 -1.32 -2.70
CA ALA A 31 -7.49 -0.25 -3.67
C ALA A 31 -8.65 0.75 -3.52
N SER A 32 -9.85 0.26 -3.22
CA SER A 32 -11.04 1.10 -3.02
C SER A 32 -11.06 1.83 -1.68
N PHE A 33 -10.47 1.26 -0.63
CA PHE A 33 -10.44 1.84 0.73
C PHE A 33 -9.23 2.75 0.99
N VAL A 34 -8.18 2.68 0.18
CA VAL A 34 -7.00 3.52 0.35
C VAL A 34 -7.32 4.97 0.02
N VAL A 35 -7.22 5.83 1.02
CA VAL A 35 -7.36 7.28 0.87
C VAL A 35 -5.98 7.93 0.87
N VAL A 36 -5.66 8.66 -0.20
CA VAL A 36 -4.40 9.40 -0.32
C VAL A 36 -4.62 10.83 0.16
N GLU A 37 -3.86 11.26 1.16
CA GLU A 37 -3.96 12.61 1.70
C GLU A 37 -3.63 13.66 0.62
N GLY A 38 -4.52 14.65 0.49
CA GLY A 38 -4.42 15.69 -0.54
C GLY A 38 -5.07 15.33 -1.88
N GLU A 39 -5.64 14.13 -2.03
CA GLU A 39 -6.47 13.73 -3.17
C GLU A 39 -7.92 13.46 -2.72
N LYS A 40 -8.84 13.39 -3.67
CA LYS A 40 -10.22 13.01 -3.38
C LYS A 40 -10.27 11.57 -2.83
N PRO A 41 -11.17 11.24 -1.91
CA PRO A 41 -11.31 9.90 -1.35
C PRO A 41 -12.00 8.95 -2.35
N GLU A 42 -11.31 8.63 -3.44
CA GLU A 42 -11.83 7.81 -4.56
C GLU A 42 -11.12 6.45 -4.66
N GLY A 43 -10.28 6.09 -3.69
CA GLY A 43 -9.41 4.92 -3.78
C GLY A 43 -8.16 5.21 -4.62
N ILE A 44 -7.38 4.17 -4.89
CA ILE A 44 -6.21 4.19 -5.76
C ILE A 44 -6.33 3.16 -6.86
N ASP A 45 -5.53 3.33 -7.91
CA ASP A 45 -5.43 2.36 -8.98
C ASP A 45 -4.93 1.00 -8.46
N ILE A 46 -5.65 -0.07 -8.82
CA ILE A 46 -5.35 -1.46 -8.41
C ILE A 46 -3.95 -1.91 -8.85
N GLN A 47 -3.40 -1.37 -9.96
CA GLN A 47 -2.03 -1.70 -10.35
C GLN A 47 -1.01 -1.13 -9.37
N THR A 48 -1.33 -0.04 -8.68
CA THR A 48 -0.47 0.51 -7.62
C THR A 48 -0.41 -0.43 -6.43
N VAL A 49 -1.55 -1.01 -6.04
CA VAL A 49 -1.61 -2.07 -5.04
C VAL A 49 -0.83 -3.31 -5.51
N HIS A 50 -1.03 -3.75 -6.75
CA HIS A 50 -0.26 -4.88 -7.28
C HIS A 50 1.24 -4.60 -7.32
N LYS A 51 1.68 -3.39 -7.64
CA LYS A 51 3.10 -3.01 -7.59
C LYS A 51 3.66 -3.12 -6.17
N PHE A 52 2.90 -2.66 -5.18
CA PHE A 52 3.27 -2.79 -3.77
C PHE A 52 3.50 -4.27 -3.41
N PHE A 53 2.50 -5.14 -3.62
CA PHE A 53 2.61 -6.57 -3.27
C PHE A 53 3.63 -7.36 -4.10
N ASN A 54 4.05 -6.85 -5.26
CA ASN A 54 5.06 -7.49 -6.11
C ASN A 54 6.48 -6.93 -5.91
N LEU A 55 6.76 -6.28 -4.77
CA LEU A 55 8.08 -5.70 -4.45
C LEU A 55 8.58 -4.72 -5.53
N LYS A 56 7.65 -4.02 -6.20
CA LYS A 56 7.99 -2.99 -7.19
C LYS A 56 8.01 -1.61 -6.53
N ASN A 57 8.75 -0.70 -7.16
CA ASN A 57 8.77 0.71 -6.77
C ASN A 57 7.37 1.33 -6.85
N VAL A 58 6.93 1.91 -5.75
CA VAL A 58 5.67 2.66 -5.62
C VAL A 58 5.97 4.08 -5.15
N LYS A 59 5.16 5.06 -5.56
CA LYS A 59 5.34 6.43 -5.06
C LYS A 59 5.09 6.46 -3.55
N PRO A 60 5.86 7.23 -2.75
CA PRO A 60 5.77 7.23 -1.30
C PRO A 60 4.36 7.54 -0.80
N LYS A 61 3.65 8.48 -1.45
CA LYS A 61 2.26 8.80 -1.08
C LYS A 61 1.33 7.59 -1.12
N TYR A 62 1.43 6.76 -2.15
CA TYR A 62 0.61 5.56 -2.27
C TYR A 62 1.08 4.45 -1.34
N PHE A 63 2.40 4.32 -1.17
CA PHE A 63 2.97 3.35 -0.23
C PHE A 63 2.50 3.61 1.21
N VAL A 64 2.60 4.87 1.66
CA VAL A 64 2.15 5.29 2.98
C VAL A 64 0.64 5.13 3.11
N ALA A 65 -0.14 5.51 2.10
CA ALA A 65 -1.60 5.37 2.12
C ALA A 65 -2.05 3.91 2.19
N ILE A 66 -1.40 3.00 1.44
CA ILE A 66 -1.65 1.55 1.50
C ILE A 66 -1.37 1.01 2.91
N CYS A 67 -0.21 1.35 3.49
CA CYS A 67 0.14 0.91 4.84
C CYS A 67 -0.86 1.44 5.87
N LYS A 68 -1.24 2.72 5.78
CA LYS A 68 -2.22 3.36 6.67
C LYS A 68 -3.60 2.69 6.58
N ALA A 69 -4.07 2.33 5.38
CA ALA A 69 -5.33 1.62 5.19
C ALA A 69 -5.30 0.21 5.81
N LEU A 70 -4.13 -0.46 5.75
CA LEU A 70 -3.90 -1.75 6.41
C LEU A 70 -3.70 -1.62 7.93
N GLY A 71 -3.54 -0.41 8.46
CA GLY A 71 -3.22 -0.17 9.88
C GLY A 71 -1.76 -0.47 10.24
N LEU A 72 -0.87 -0.42 9.25
CA LEU A 72 0.55 -0.71 9.38
C LEU A 72 1.39 0.57 9.27
N ASP A 73 2.50 0.66 10.00
CA ASP A 73 3.47 1.73 9.81
C ASP A 73 4.34 1.41 8.59
N TRP A 74 4.40 2.33 7.62
CA TRP A 74 5.18 2.16 6.40
C TRP A 74 6.68 1.94 6.67
N LYS A 75 7.20 2.38 7.82
CA LYS A 75 8.60 2.15 8.22
C LYS A 75 8.86 0.68 8.56
N ASP A 76 7.86 -0.02 9.08
CA ASP A 76 7.93 -1.46 9.39
C ASP A 76 7.75 -2.36 8.15
N ILE A 77 7.35 -1.75 7.03
CA ILE A 77 7.08 -2.42 5.75
C ILE A 77 8.18 -2.19 4.72
N ARG A 78 8.98 -1.13 4.86
CA ARG A 78 10.13 -0.84 4.01
C ARG A 78 11.26 -1.88 4.17
#